data_AF-F0WE77-F1
#
_entry.id   AF-F0WE77-F1
#
_cell.length_a   1.000
_cell.length_b   1.000
_cell.length_c   1.000
_cell.angle_alpha   90.00
_cell.angle_beta   90.00
_cell.angle_gamma   90.00
#
_symmetry.space_group_name_H-M   'P 1'
#
loop_
_entity.id
_entity.type
_entity.pdbx_description
1 polymer ?
#
loop_
_entity_poly.entity_id
_entity_poly.type
_entity_poly.pdbx_seq_one_letter_code
_entity_poly.pdbx_strand_id
1 'polypeptide(L)'
;MAQAQERVVEFRVGMTCEECSSACTQILEKIEGVSNVKCDIEKKQILVTGTADPNVMLQALAQEKVVEFKVGMTCGGCSSACTRILQKNEGVTDVKCDLDKKQILVTGNTKPDAMLQALKNWSVASKKDVELISVTPRWECQLVG
;
A
#
# COMPACT_ATOMS: atom_id res chain seq x y z
N MET A 1 -3.75 38.16 11.00
CA MET A 1 -4.68 37.11 11.45
C MET A 1 -4.92 36.22 10.23
N ALA A 2 -4.20 35.11 10.12
CA ALA A 2 -4.41 34.17 9.01
C ALA A 2 -5.61 33.29 9.36
N GLN A 3 -6.70 33.41 8.61
CA GLN A 3 -7.81 32.48 8.75
C GLN A 3 -7.36 31.14 8.18
N ALA A 4 -7.30 30.12 9.03
CA ALA A 4 -7.17 28.74 8.60
C ALA A 4 -8.52 28.34 7.98
N GLN A 5 -8.62 28.43 6.65
CA GLN A 5 -9.80 27.99 5.93
C GLN A 5 -9.79 26.46 5.92
N GLU A 6 -10.53 25.84 6.83
CA GLU A 6 -10.83 24.41 6.77
C GLU A 6 -11.60 24.13 5.47
N ARG A 7 -11.13 23.15 4.69
CA ARG A 7 -11.74 22.72 3.44
C ARG A 7 -12.06 21.24 3.49
N VAL A 8 -13.09 20.84 2.76
CA VAL A 8 -13.41 19.44 2.51
C VAL A 8 -12.78 19.07 1.18
N VAL A 9 -12.02 17.98 1.16
CA VAL A 9 -11.36 17.42 -0.02
C VAL A 9 -11.93 16.04 -0.26
N GLU A 10 -12.41 15.80 -1.48
CA GLU A 10 -13.02 14.53 -1.86
C GLU A 10 -12.05 13.69 -2.70
N PHE A 11 -11.77 12.47 -2.26
CA PHE A 11 -10.93 11.51 -2.98
C PHE A 11 -11.81 10.40 -3.51
N ARG A 12 -11.81 10.14 -4.82
CA ARG A 12 -12.41 8.91 -5.35
C ARG A 12 -11.43 7.78 -5.19
N VAL A 13 -11.89 6.66 -4.62
CA VAL A 13 -11.04 5.53 -4.29
C VAL A 13 -11.76 4.26 -4.71
N GLY A 14 -11.06 3.36 -5.42
CA GLY A 14 -11.59 2.05 -5.80
C GLY A 14 -11.76 1.08 -4.61
N MET A 15 -12.43 1.49 -3.54
CA MET A 15 -12.68 0.65 -2.37
C MET A 15 -13.67 -0.45 -2.72
N THR A 16 -13.23 -1.70 -2.55
CA THR A 16 -14.06 -2.91 -2.72
C THR A 16 -14.32 -3.64 -1.41
N CYS A 17 -13.75 -3.19 -0.28
CA CYS A 17 -13.88 -3.85 1.02
C CYS A 17 -13.69 -2.88 2.20
N GLU A 18 -14.25 -3.20 3.37
CA GLU A 18 -14.13 -2.44 4.62
C GLU A 18 -12.66 -2.27 5.08
N GLU A 19 -11.82 -3.28 4.83
CA GLU A 19 -10.38 -3.25 5.14
C GLU A 19 -9.65 -2.13 4.36
N CYS A 20 -10.12 -1.79 3.16
CA CYS A 20 -9.57 -0.69 2.37
C CYS A 20 -9.92 0.67 2.99
N SER A 21 -11.14 0.81 3.53
CA SER A 21 -11.58 2.05 4.18
C SER A 21 -10.79 2.36 5.44
N SER A 22 -10.60 1.38 6.32
CA SER A 22 -9.84 1.57 7.56
C SER A 22 -8.37 1.90 7.29
N ALA A 23 -7.73 1.22 6.32
CA ALA A 23 -6.35 1.51 5.95
C ALA A 23 -6.18 2.96 5.46
N CYS A 24 -7.06 3.44 4.58
CA CYS A 24 -7.00 4.80 4.07
C CYS A 24 -7.22 5.84 5.17
N THR A 25 -8.21 5.62 6.04
CA THR A 25 -8.48 6.51 7.17
C THR A 25 -7.26 6.62 8.09
N GLN A 26 -6.63 5.50 8.46
CA GLN A 26 -5.45 5.51 9.32
C GLN A 26 -4.24 6.22 8.71
N ILE A 27 -4.09 6.21 7.40
CA ILE A 27 -3.01 6.95 6.70
C ILE A 27 -3.31 8.45 6.73
N LEU A 28 -4.55 8.83 6.40
CA LEU A 28 -4.97 10.23 6.33
C LEU A 28 -5.00 10.90 7.70
N GLU A 29 -5.45 10.21 8.75
CA GLU A 29 -5.45 10.71 10.12
C GLU A 29 -4.05 10.98 10.68
N LYS A 30 -3.02 10.35 10.12
CA LYS A 30 -1.61 10.62 10.50
C LYS A 30 -1.05 11.88 9.86
N ILE A 31 -1.76 12.50 8.92
CA ILE A 31 -1.30 13.70 8.22
C ILE A 31 -1.63 14.94 9.05
N GLU A 32 -0.61 15.75 9.30
CA GLU A 32 -0.79 17.03 10.00
C GLU A 32 -1.72 17.96 9.21
N GLY A 33 -2.79 18.39 9.85
CA GLY A 33 -3.82 19.25 9.24
C GLY A 33 -5.08 18.50 8.77
N VAL A 34 -5.18 17.18 8.99
CA VAL A 34 -6.46 16.45 8.83
C VAL A 34 -7.27 16.52 10.12
N SER A 35 -8.50 17.05 10.04
CA SER A 35 -9.43 17.15 11.18
C SER A 35 -10.38 15.96 11.25
N ASN A 36 -10.88 15.49 10.11
CA ASN A 36 -11.86 14.41 10.05
C ASN A 36 -11.76 13.65 8.71
N VAL A 37 -12.03 12.35 8.72
CA VAL A 37 -12.04 11.50 7.53
C VAL A 37 -13.34 10.69 7.53
N LYS A 38 -14.14 10.84 6.48
CA LYS A 38 -15.36 10.08 6.25
C LYS A 38 -15.19 9.22 5.00
N CYS A 39 -15.51 7.94 5.09
CA CYS A 39 -15.47 7.01 3.96
C CYS A 39 -16.90 6.66 3.53
N ASP A 40 -17.26 7.00 2.30
CA ASP A 40 -18.52 6.63 1.64
C ASP A 40 -18.27 5.46 0.68
N ILE A 41 -18.54 4.23 1.13
CA ILE A 41 -18.34 3.02 0.33
C ILE A 41 -19.30 2.98 -0.87
N GLU A 42 -20.54 3.44 -0.70
CA GLU A 42 -21.56 3.45 -1.77
C GLU A 42 -21.15 4.33 -2.95
N LYS A 43 -20.58 5.50 -2.66
CA LYS A 43 -20.09 6.45 -3.65
C LYS A 43 -18.63 6.21 -4.04
N LYS A 44 -17.97 5.25 -3.39
CA LYS A 44 -16.55 4.94 -3.57
C LYS A 44 -15.66 6.18 -3.43
N GLN A 45 -15.91 6.95 -2.38
CA GLN A 45 -15.19 8.20 -2.13
C GLN A 45 -14.86 8.38 -0.63
N ILE A 46 -13.81 9.15 -0.36
CA ILE A 46 -13.41 9.57 0.98
C ILE A 46 -13.53 11.10 1.04
N LEU A 47 -14.24 11.61 2.04
CA LEU A 47 -14.30 13.01 2.38
C LEU A 47 -13.31 13.29 3.51
N VAL A 48 -12.30 14.09 3.24
CA VAL A 48 -11.32 14.53 4.24
C VAL A 48 -11.58 15.99 4.55
N THR A 49 -11.82 16.31 5.81
CA THR A 49 -11.97 17.67 6.29
C THR A 49 -10.69 18.10 6.98
N GLY A 50 -10.13 19.24 6.59
CA GLY A 50 -8.92 19.75 7.23
C GLY A 50 -8.28 20.95 6.52
N THR A 51 -7.12 21.34 7.02
CA THR A 51 -6.24 22.37 6.45
C THR A 51 -5.06 21.78 5.68
N ALA A 52 -4.85 20.46 5.77
CA ALA A 52 -3.82 19.74 5.05
C ALA A 52 -3.95 19.91 3.52
N ASP A 53 -2.82 19.83 2.83
CA ASP A 53 -2.80 19.98 1.38
C ASP A 53 -3.27 18.70 0.67
N PRO A 54 -4.19 18.78 -0.30
CA PRO A 54 -4.65 17.66 -1.11
C PRO A 54 -3.50 16.87 -1.74
N ASN A 55 -2.40 17.54 -2.13
CA ASN A 55 -1.25 16.85 -2.67
C ASN A 55 -0.54 16.00 -1.62
N VAL A 56 -0.45 16.47 -0.38
CA VAL A 56 0.15 15.70 0.73
C VAL A 56 -0.71 14.48 1.05
N MET A 57 -2.04 14.65 1.08
CA MET A 57 -2.98 13.53 1.25
C MET A 57 -2.85 12.50 0.13
N LEU A 58 -2.83 12.97 -1.13
CA LEU A 58 -2.58 12.10 -2.29
C LEU A 58 -1.23 11.41 -2.18
N GLN A 59 -0.17 12.10 -1.76
CA GLN A 59 1.16 11.51 -1.62
C GLN A 59 1.22 10.46 -0.51
N ALA A 60 0.58 10.71 0.63
CA ALA A 60 0.55 9.78 1.76
C ALA A 60 -0.17 8.49 1.38
N LEU A 61 -1.30 8.64 0.69
CA LEU A 61 -1.94 7.51 0.04
C LEU A 61 -0.92 6.91 -0.95
N ALA A 62 -0.40 7.66 -1.94
CA ALA A 62 0.42 7.20 -3.10
C ALA A 62 1.71 6.48 -2.74
N GLN A 63 2.19 6.71 -1.53
CA GLN A 63 3.31 6.01 -0.98
C GLN A 63 3.00 4.53 -0.77
N GLU A 64 1.77 4.16 -0.40
CA GLU A 64 1.38 2.77 -0.23
C GLU A 64 1.12 2.08 -1.57
N LYS A 65 2.02 1.16 -1.92
CA LYS A 65 2.01 0.42 -3.18
C LYS A 65 1.92 -1.07 -2.91
N VAL A 66 1.27 -1.77 -3.83
CA VAL A 66 1.25 -3.23 -3.88
C VAL A 66 2.25 -3.66 -4.95
N VAL A 67 3.29 -4.34 -4.49
CA VAL A 67 4.35 -4.87 -5.34
C VAL A 67 4.13 -6.36 -5.51
N GLU A 68 4.03 -6.79 -6.76
CA GLU A 68 3.85 -8.19 -7.12
C GLU A 68 5.18 -8.82 -7.51
N PHE A 69 5.59 -9.84 -6.76
CA PHE A 69 6.76 -10.65 -7.02
C PHE A 69 6.34 -12.05 -7.42
N LYS A 70 6.92 -12.56 -8.51
CA LYS A 70 6.81 -13.96 -8.89
C LYS A 70 8.01 -14.71 -8.36
N VAL A 71 7.75 -15.75 -7.58
CA VAL A 71 8.80 -16.54 -6.93
C VAL A 71 8.54 -18.01 -7.18
N GLY A 72 9.57 -18.77 -7.51
CA GLY A 72 9.50 -20.24 -7.72
C GLY A 72 9.20 -21.05 -6.44
N MET A 73 8.15 -20.70 -5.70
CA MET A 73 7.71 -21.37 -4.49
C MET A 73 7.23 -22.79 -4.82
N THR A 74 7.74 -23.77 -4.08
CA THR A 74 7.41 -25.20 -4.26
C THR A 74 6.77 -25.82 -3.03
N CYS A 75 6.76 -25.12 -1.89
CA CYS A 75 6.13 -25.56 -0.65
C CYS A 75 5.82 -24.36 0.25
N GLY A 76 5.01 -24.57 1.29
CA GLY A 76 4.72 -23.55 2.31
C GLY A 76 5.96 -23.04 3.07
N GLY A 77 7.03 -23.83 3.13
CA GLY A 77 8.30 -23.37 3.70
C GLY A 77 8.94 -22.22 2.92
N CYS A 78 8.83 -22.23 1.58
CA CYS A 78 9.32 -21.15 0.73
C CYS A 78 8.52 -19.86 0.95
N SER A 79 7.19 -19.95 0.99
CA SER A 79 6.34 -18.78 1.20
C SER A 79 6.60 -18.15 2.57
N SER A 80 6.70 -18.96 3.64
CA SER A 80 7.01 -18.45 4.98
C SER A 80 8.39 -17.78 5.04
N ALA A 81 9.40 -18.31 4.35
CA ALA A 81 10.72 -17.70 4.29
C ALA A 81 10.67 -16.32 3.60
N CYS A 82 10.03 -16.24 2.43
CA CYS A 82 9.85 -14.98 1.70
C CYS A 82 9.10 -13.94 2.54
N THR A 83 7.98 -14.33 3.16
CA THR A 83 7.20 -13.44 4.05
C THR A 83 8.06 -12.89 5.17
N ARG A 84 8.86 -13.74 5.85
CA ARG A 84 9.72 -13.31 6.95
C ARG A 84 10.86 -12.38 6.51
N ILE A 85 11.37 -12.53 5.29
CA ILE A 85 12.38 -11.62 4.72
C ILE A 85 11.75 -10.27 4.40
N LEU A 86 10.58 -10.28 3.77
CA LEU A 86 9.87 -9.07 3.36
C LEU A 86 9.39 -8.26 4.56
N GLN A 87 8.82 -8.90 5.58
CA GLN A 87 8.37 -8.24 6.82
C GLN A 87 9.50 -7.57 7.62
N LYS A 88 10.78 -7.91 7.37
CA LYS A 88 11.93 -7.21 7.97
C LYS A 88 12.23 -5.87 7.29
N ASN A 89 11.70 -5.63 6.09
CA ASN A 89 11.92 -4.36 5.40
C ASN A 89 11.04 -3.29 6.05
N GLU A 90 11.65 -2.19 6.47
CA GLU A 90 10.93 -1.03 6.99
C GLU A 90 9.98 -0.49 5.92
N GLY A 91 8.71 -0.33 6.32
CA GLY A 91 7.65 0.15 5.43
C GLY A 91 6.74 -0.92 4.85
N VAL A 92 7.01 -2.21 5.07
CA VAL A 92 6.07 -3.29 4.68
C VAL A 92 4.93 -3.38 5.70
N THR A 93 3.69 -3.24 5.23
CA THR A 93 2.48 -3.29 6.06
C THR A 93 1.75 -4.62 5.96
N ASP A 94 1.75 -5.25 4.77
CA ASP A 94 1.08 -6.53 4.55
C ASP A 94 1.83 -7.38 3.50
N VAL A 95 1.80 -8.70 3.65
CA VAL A 95 2.42 -9.64 2.70
C VAL A 95 1.48 -10.81 2.46
N LYS A 96 0.92 -10.90 1.26
CA LYS A 96 0.10 -12.02 0.80
C LYS A 96 0.92 -12.92 -0.12
N CYS A 97 0.87 -14.22 0.11
CA CYS A 97 1.57 -15.20 -0.70
C CYS A 97 0.57 -16.22 -1.25
N ASP A 98 0.56 -16.37 -2.58
CA ASP A 98 -0.27 -17.35 -3.28
C ASP A 98 0.64 -18.45 -3.84
N LEU A 99 0.52 -19.65 -3.29
CA LEU A 99 1.29 -20.82 -3.73
C LEU A 99 0.83 -21.31 -5.11
N ASP A 100 -0.47 -21.28 -5.39
CA ASP A 100 -1.05 -21.72 -6.68
C ASP A 100 -0.54 -20.89 -7.86
N LYS A 101 -0.54 -19.57 -7.69
CA LYS A 101 -0.07 -18.62 -8.70
C LYS A 101 1.42 -18.36 -8.63
N LYS A 102 2.11 -18.88 -7.60
CA LYS A 102 3.54 -18.66 -7.33
C LYS A 102 3.89 -17.17 -7.29
N GLN A 103 3.02 -16.39 -6.64
CA GLN A 103 3.11 -14.93 -6.56
C GLN A 103 3.08 -14.48 -5.10
N ILE A 104 3.70 -13.34 -4.84
CA ILE A 104 3.72 -12.67 -3.55
C ILE A 104 3.33 -11.21 -3.78
N LEU A 105 2.25 -10.78 -3.14
CA LEU A 105 1.78 -9.41 -3.12
C LEU A 105 2.24 -8.76 -1.84
N VAL A 106 3.08 -7.74 -1.95
CA VAL A 106 3.61 -7.00 -0.80
C VAL A 106 3.01 -5.62 -0.80
N THR A 107 2.32 -5.28 0.28
CA THR A 107 1.82 -3.92 0.51
C THR A 107 2.80 -3.20 1.41
N GLY A 108 3.18 -1.97 1.02
CA GLY A 108 3.99 -1.11 1.87
C GLY A 108 4.35 0.20 1.21
N ASN A 109 5.01 1.08 1.97
CA ASN A 109 5.56 2.34 1.48
C ASN A 109 7.05 2.26 1.08
N THR A 110 7.58 1.05 0.98
CA THR A 110 9.00 0.80 0.72
C THR A 110 9.32 0.67 -0.77
N LYS A 111 10.61 0.72 -1.11
CA LYS A 111 11.06 0.63 -2.51
C LYS A 111 10.97 -0.82 -3.01
N PRO A 112 10.39 -1.07 -4.21
CA PRO A 112 10.32 -2.41 -4.79
C PRO A 112 11.71 -3.02 -5.04
N ASP A 113 12.71 -2.18 -5.30
CA ASP A 113 14.09 -2.63 -5.53
C ASP A 113 14.71 -3.28 -4.28
N ALA A 114 14.53 -2.69 -3.09
CA ALA A 114 15.03 -3.25 -1.84
C ALA A 114 14.42 -4.62 -1.53
N MET A 115 13.10 -4.74 -1.74
CA MET A 115 12.38 -6.01 -1.59
C MET A 115 12.85 -7.06 -2.60
N LEU A 116 13.04 -6.66 -3.86
CA LEU A 116 13.55 -7.55 -4.91
C LEU A 116 14.95 -8.06 -4.57
N GLN A 117 15.84 -7.19 -4.10
CA GLN A 117 17.19 -7.54 -3.68
C GLN A 117 17.18 -8.54 -2.52
N ALA A 118 16.33 -8.30 -1.50
CA ALA A 118 16.19 -9.20 -0.36
C ALA A 118 15.71 -10.60 -0.80
N LEU A 119 14.74 -10.66 -1.72
CA LEU A 119 14.25 -11.92 -2.28
C LEU A 119 15.30 -12.60 -3.15
N LYS A 120 16.03 -11.86 -4.00
CA LYS A 120 17.13 -12.40 -4.83
C LYS A 120 18.22 -13.05 -3.98
N ASN A 121 18.61 -12.41 -2.87
CA ASN A 121 19.61 -12.97 -1.96
C ASN A 121 19.18 -14.33 -1.40
N TRP A 122 17.90 -14.47 -1.04
CA TRP A 122 17.34 -15.75 -0.61
C TRP A 122 17.22 -16.77 -1.75
N SER A 123 16.90 -16.28 -2.95
CA SER A 123 16.69 -17.11 -4.13
C SER A 123 17.97 -17.77 -4.62
N VAL A 124 19.12 -17.10 -4.49
CA VAL A 124 20.45 -17.69 -4.77
C VAL A 124 20.73 -18.87 -3.85
N ALA A 125 20.48 -18.72 -2.54
CA ALA A 125 20.66 -19.80 -1.57
C ALA A 125 19.67 -20.96 -1.80
N SER A 126 18.44 -20.64 -2.22
CA SER A 126 17.36 -21.61 -2.42
C SER A 126 17.29 -22.17 -3.84
N LYS A 127 18.17 -21.72 -4.75
CA LYS A 127 18.15 -21.99 -6.20
C LYS A 127 16.77 -21.77 -6.82
N LYS A 128 16.18 -20.60 -6.56
CA LYS A 128 14.85 -20.19 -7.05
C LYS A 128 14.94 -18.93 -7.89
N ASP A 129 13.99 -18.80 -8.81
CA ASP A 129 13.78 -17.59 -9.59
C ASP A 129 12.87 -16.62 -8.85
N VAL A 130 13.22 -15.34 -8.91
CA VAL A 130 12.45 -14.22 -8.37
C VAL A 130 12.41 -13.12 -9.41
N GLU A 131 11.21 -12.70 -9.77
CA GLU A 131 10.97 -11.65 -10.75
C GLU A 131 9.97 -10.64 -10.20
N LEU A 132 10.26 -9.35 -10.40
CA LEU A 132 9.29 -8.28 -10.14
C LEU A 132 8.33 -8.25 -11.32
N ILE A 133 7.05 -8.49 -11.07
CA ILE A 133 6.02 -8.48 -12.11
C ILE A 133 5.47 -7.08 -12.31
N SER A 134 4.98 -6.46 -11.24
CA SER A 134 4.36 -5.16 -11.33
C SER A 134 4.41 -4.41 -10.00
N VAL A 135 4.34 -3.07 -10.09
CA VAL A 135 4.15 -2.18 -8.95
C VAL A 135 2.89 -1.41 -9.22
N THR A 136 1.84 -1.70 -8.46
CA THR A 136 0.56 -1.02 -8.59
C THR A 136 0.33 -0.17 -7.34
N PRO A 137 -0.18 1.06 -7.47
CA PRO A 137 -0.66 1.77 -6.29
C PRO A 137 -1.80 0.97 -5.67
N ARG A 138 -1.83 0.84 -4.33
CA ARG A 138 -2.84 0.02 -3.65
C ARG A 138 -4.27 0.50 -3.96
N TRP A 139 -4.41 1.77 -4.27
CA TRP A 139 -5.64 2.43 -4.64
C TRP A 139 -5.30 3.41 -5.78
N GLU A 140 -6.11 3.43 -6.84
CA GLU A 140 -6.08 4.55 -7.80
C GLU A 140 -6.94 5.67 -7.21
N CYS A 141 -6.38 6.55 -6.35
CA CYS A 141 -7.11 7.76 -5.95
C CYS A 141 -6.87 8.82 -7.00
N GLN A 142 -7.98 9.33 -7.52
CA GLN A 142 -8.01 10.63 -8.16
C GLN A 142 -8.61 11.63 -7.18
N LEU A 143 -7.99 12.81 -7.09
CA LEU A 143 -8.64 13.98 -6.51
C LEU A 143 -9.89 14.31 -7.33
N VAL A 144 -10.98 14.57 -6.63
CA VAL A 144 -12.22 15.04 -7.23
C VAL A 144 -12.56 16.37 -6.58
N GLY A 145 -12.18 17.46 -7.26
CA GLY A 145 -12.63 18.83 -6.97
C GLY A 145 -11.97 19.44 -5.75
#